data_AF-A0A1V6FT24-F1
#
_entry.id   AF-A0A1V6FT24-F1
#
_cell.length_a   1.000
_cell.length_b   1.000
_cell.length_c   1.000
_cell.angle_alpha   90.00
_cell.angle_beta   90.00
_cell.angle_gamma   90.00
#
_symmetry.space_group_name_H-M   'P 1'
#
loop_
_entity.id
_entity.type
_entity.pdbx_description
1 polymer ?
#
loop_
_entity_poly.entity_id
_entity_poly.type
_entity_poly.pdbx_seq_one_letter_code
_entity_poly.pdbx_strand_id
1 'polypeptide(L)'
;MSRHIFIKSFEILTLALVGVVVLAGCDQQPVPPYNRLNGQLLLEACGAMAQGRHDEAQAVLQRLVDLEPGNSFAVDALRHEERRRHLEAANLMLATGDYHQLRLFLAKIEKEGASSPELLTLRSVADGLEALSAVCARRPWETSADVEKALEDLEPHGAALSDSSRFQEFRRQLQADLAVLRERELQAKIAAALTALDEAAFVEDRAVFEQAEAFCRNFPQAMFSKCWQELPTLTTAAALRKLAGSSAGMAVAESRTALAVAGVMAWERLAPPVQAELAKIMSQESESPSLCRRWIVARQTDNMADYEELLVWLRAKRPQLGPPPTLVARYVSKDLVSSQEQLAWCWQSPCPGVTELFSRLQQIRTKNNPNSTRNKR
;
A
#
# COMPACT_ATOMS: atom_id res chain seq x y z
N MET A 1 4.95 -98.41 -49.53
CA MET A 1 6.40 -98.07 -49.67
C MET A 1 6.57 -96.62 -50.16
N SER A 2 6.07 -95.63 -49.40
CA SER A 2 6.03 -94.22 -49.83
C SER A 2 6.60 -93.23 -48.81
N ARG A 3 7.26 -93.71 -47.74
CA ARG A 3 7.87 -92.84 -46.72
C ARG A 3 9.38 -92.63 -46.89
N HIS A 4 10.08 -93.52 -47.59
CA HIS A 4 11.53 -93.39 -47.82
C HIS A 4 11.90 -92.44 -48.97
N ILE A 5 10.96 -92.15 -49.88
CA ILE A 5 11.19 -91.19 -50.98
C ILE A 5 11.06 -89.76 -50.47
N PHE A 6 10.13 -89.49 -49.54
CA PHE A 6 9.93 -88.15 -48.96
C PHE A 6 11.10 -87.65 -48.12
N ILE A 7 11.82 -88.54 -47.44
CA ILE A 7 12.96 -88.18 -46.58
C ILE A 7 14.17 -87.75 -47.42
N LYS A 8 14.42 -88.42 -48.55
CA LYS A 8 15.53 -88.04 -49.47
C LYS A 8 15.25 -86.72 -50.20
N SER A 9 13.99 -86.43 -50.52
CA SER A 9 13.60 -85.14 -51.11
C SER A 9 13.76 -83.99 -50.13
N PHE A 10 13.55 -84.23 -48.83
CA PHE A 10 13.70 -83.22 -47.78
C PHE A 10 15.17 -82.91 -47.49
N GLU A 11 16.06 -83.91 -47.50
CA GLU A 11 17.51 -83.71 -47.33
C GLU A 11 18.17 -82.98 -48.50
N ILE A 12 17.71 -83.22 -49.74
CA ILE A 12 18.21 -82.47 -50.90
C ILE A 12 17.68 -81.03 -50.88
N LEU A 13 16.45 -80.81 -50.43
CA LEU A 13 15.86 -79.47 -50.33
C LEU A 13 16.50 -78.65 -49.19
N THR A 14 16.86 -79.27 -48.06
CA THR A 14 17.58 -78.59 -46.97
C THR A 14 19.04 -78.30 -47.33
N LEU A 15 19.73 -79.19 -48.05
CA LEU A 15 21.08 -78.90 -48.58
C LEU A 15 21.05 -77.78 -49.64
N ALA A 16 20.03 -77.72 -50.49
CA ALA A 16 19.84 -76.61 -51.43
C ALA A 16 19.50 -75.29 -50.71
N LEU A 17 18.69 -75.32 -49.64
CA LEU A 17 18.36 -74.12 -48.86
C LEU A 17 19.57 -73.59 -48.07
N VAL A 18 20.39 -74.47 -47.51
CA VAL A 18 21.63 -74.09 -46.81
C VAL A 18 22.68 -73.59 -47.81
N GLY A 19 22.74 -74.16 -49.01
CA GLY A 19 23.59 -73.65 -50.10
C GLY A 19 23.18 -72.25 -50.60
N VAL A 20 21.88 -71.94 -50.63
CA VAL A 20 21.38 -70.60 -51.01
C VAL A 20 21.55 -69.58 -49.88
N VAL A 21 21.44 -69.98 -48.61
CA VAL A 21 21.69 -69.08 -47.46
C VAL A 21 23.18 -68.74 -47.28
N VAL A 22 24.10 -69.59 -47.75
CA VAL A 22 25.54 -69.28 -47.76
C VAL A 22 25.96 -68.45 -48.99
N LEU A 23 25.11 -68.37 -50.02
CA LEU A 23 25.31 -67.50 -51.20
C LEU A 23 24.54 -66.18 -51.13
N ALA A 24 23.66 -66.00 -50.14
CA ALA A 24 23.25 -64.67 -49.67
C ALA A 24 24.41 -64.07 -48.88
N GLY A 25 25.43 -63.64 -49.63
CA GLY A 25 26.52 -62.83 -49.12
C GLY A 25 25.93 -61.76 -48.21
N CYS A 26 26.53 -61.60 -47.04
CA CYS A 26 26.37 -60.38 -46.29
C CYS A 26 26.75 -59.24 -47.24
N ASP A 27 25.77 -58.58 -47.84
CA ASP A 27 25.85 -57.18 -48.18
C ASP A 27 26.00 -56.44 -46.84
N GLN A 28 27.18 -56.60 -46.23
CA GLN A 28 27.73 -55.57 -45.40
C GLN A 28 27.75 -54.38 -46.33
N GLN A 29 26.80 -53.45 -46.14
CA GLN A 29 26.99 -52.09 -46.59
C GLN A 29 28.45 -51.76 -46.27
N PRO A 30 29.29 -51.45 -47.27
CA PRO A 30 30.69 -51.22 -47.02
C PRO A 30 30.75 -50.19 -45.91
N VAL A 31 31.39 -50.55 -44.79
CA VAL A 31 31.61 -49.62 -43.68
C VAL A 31 32.16 -48.36 -44.34
N PRO A 32 31.46 -47.22 -44.24
CA PRO A 32 31.86 -46.03 -44.96
C PRO A 32 33.33 -45.76 -44.64
N PRO A 33 34.17 -45.46 -45.64
CA PRO A 33 35.61 -45.36 -45.45
C PRO A 33 35.90 -44.42 -44.28
N TYR A 34 36.61 -44.92 -43.27
CA TYR A 34 36.93 -44.14 -42.08
C TYR A 34 37.68 -42.87 -42.47
N ASN A 35 36.97 -41.74 -42.43
CA ASN A 35 37.54 -40.46 -42.80
C ASN A 35 38.35 -39.93 -41.61
N ARG A 36 39.66 -40.17 -41.65
CA ARG A 36 40.61 -39.75 -40.60
C ARG A 36 40.51 -38.25 -40.30
N LEU A 37 40.24 -37.43 -41.31
CA LEU A 37 40.08 -35.99 -41.15
C LEU A 37 38.86 -35.65 -40.28
N ASN A 38 37.74 -36.33 -40.50
CA ASN A 38 36.51 -36.11 -39.73
C ASN A 38 36.66 -36.57 -38.28
N GLY A 39 37.32 -37.71 -38.07
CA GLY A 39 37.68 -38.17 -36.72
C GLY A 39 38.59 -37.18 -35.98
N GLN A 40 39.56 -36.58 -36.68
CA GLN A 40 40.44 -35.55 -36.11
C GLN A 40 39.68 -34.26 -35.78
N LEU A 41 38.85 -33.76 -36.69
CA LEU A 41 38.03 -32.56 -36.48
C LEU A 41 37.05 -32.75 -35.31
N LEU A 42 36.43 -33.93 -35.17
CA LEU A 42 35.58 -34.24 -34.02
C LEU A 42 36.35 -34.23 -32.70
N LEU A 43 37.54 -34.85 -32.66
CA LEU A 43 38.39 -34.85 -31.46
C LEU A 43 38.87 -33.45 -31.11
N GLU A 44 39.22 -32.65 -32.11
CA GLU A 44 39.65 -31.25 -31.94
C GLU A 44 38.50 -30.38 -31.42
N ALA A 45 37.30 -30.50 -32.00
CA ALA A 45 36.10 -29.82 -31.53
C ALA A 45 35.76 -30.20 -30.08
N CYS A 46 35.73 -31.50 -29.76
CA CYS A 46 35.48 -31.97 -28.39
C CYS A 46 36.54 -31.48 -27.41
N GLY A 47 37.82 -31.49 -27.82
CA GLY A 47 38.92 -30.96 -27.01
C GLY A 47 38.81 -29.46 -26.77
N ALA A 48 38.41 -28.68 -27.78
CA ALA A 48 38.19 -27.25 -27.68
C ALA A 48 36.99 -26.92 -26.75
N MET A 49 35.86 -27.63 -26.90
CA MET A 49 34.70 -27.50 -26.00
C MET A 49 35.08 -27.82 -24.54
N ALA A 50 35.82 -28.91 -24.30
CA ALA A 50 36.25 -29.30 -22.95
C ALA A 50 37.19 -28.27 -22.28
N GLN A 51 37.90 -27.47 -23.08
CA GLN A 51 38.83 -26.46 -22.61
C GLN A 51 38.22 -25.04 -22.58
N GLY A 52 36.93 -24.90 -22.87
CA GLY A 52 36.24 -23.61 -22.93
C GLY A 52 36.62 -22.74 -24.13
N ARG A 53 37.29 -23.30 -25.15
CA ARG A 53 37.68 -22.62 -26.39
C ARG A 53 36.56 -22.71 -27.42
N HIS A 54 35.44 -22.06 -27.12
CA HIS A 54 34.20 -22.29 -27.85
C HIS A 54 34.15 -21.69 -29.26
N ASP A 55 34.81 -20.56 -29.51
CA ASP A 55 34.91 -20.00 -30.87
C ASP A 55 35.69 -20.93 -31.81
N GLU A 56 36.76 -21.55 -31.29
CA GLU A 56 37.54 -22.56 -32.03
C GLU A 56 36.71 -23.82 -32.25
N ALA A 57 35.99 -24.30 -31.23
CA ALA A 57 35.09 -25.43 -31.37
C ALA A 57 34.01 -25.19 -32.45
N GLN A 58 33.39 -24.00 -32.45
CA GLN A 58 32.37 -23.64 -33.44
C GLN A 58 32.94 -23.62 -34.87
N ALA A 59 34.13 -23.05 -35.07
CA ALA A 59 34.79 -23.03 -36.37
C ALA A 59 35.13 -24.43 -36.89
N VAL A 60 35.61 -25.32 -36.01
CA VAL A 60 35.95 -26.71 -36.34
C VAL A 60 34.67 -27.52 -36.65
N LEU A 61 33.61 -27.34 -35.87
CA LEU A 61 32.30 -27.98 -36.09
C LEU A 61 31.65 -27.52 -37.40
N GLN A 62 31.70 -26.22 -37.71
CA GLN A 62 31.19 -25.69 -38.99
C GLN A 62 31.92 -26.34 -40.17
N ARG A 63 33.26 -26.39 -40.11
CA ARG A 63 34.07 -27.03 -41.15
C ARG A 63 33.73 -28.51 -41.31
N LEU A 64 33.42 -29.21 -40.22
CA LEU A 64 33.00 -30.59 -40.24
C LEU A 64 31.62 -30.78 -40.89
N VAL A 65 30.66 -29.89 -40.58
CA VAL A 65 29.32 -29.89 -41.21
C VAL A 65 29.40 -29.57 -42.70
N ASP A 66 30.27 -28.64 -43.12
CA ASP A 66 30.49 -28.30 -44.53
C ASP A 66 31.06 -29.49 -45.33
N LEU A 67 31.90 -30.31 -44.69
CA LEU A 67 32.50 -31.51 -45.30
C LEU A 67 31.55 -32.72 -45.28
N GLU A 68 30.77 -32.90 -44.21
CA GLU A 68 29.77 -33.96 -44.07
C GLU A 68 28.44 -33.42 -43.50
N PRO A 69 27.54 -32.93 -44.38
CA PRO A 69 26.24 -32.41 -43.95
C PRO A 69 25.34 -33.45 -43.27
N GLY A 70 25.62 -34.75 -43.48
CA GLY A 70 24.89 -35.86 -42.89
C GLY A 70 25.35 -36.24 -41.47
N ASN A 71 26.39 -35.60 -40.92
CA ASN A 71 26.88 -35.89 -39.58
C ASN A 71 25.98 -35.25 -38.51
N SER A 72 25.00 -36.02 -38.02
CA SER A 72 24.01 -35.54 -37.05
C SER A 72 24.64 -35.00 -35.77
N PHE A 73 25.70 -35.65 -35.26
CA PHE A 73 26.39 -35.19 -34.06
C PHE A 73 27.04 -33.82 -34.28
N ALA A 74 27.72 -33.60 -35.40
CA ALA A 74 28.35 -32.31 -35.70
C ALA A 74 27.31 -31.19 -35.80
N VAL A 75 26.17 -31.46 -36.44
CA VAL A 75 25.05 -30.51 -36.55
C VAL A 75 24.46 -30.19 -35.18
N ASP A 76 24.22 -31.19 -34.33
CA ASP A 76 23.66 -30.99 -33.00
C ASP A 76 24.64 -30.29 -32.04
N ALA A 77 25.93 -30.62 -32.11
CA ALA A 77 26.98 -29.95 -31.34
C ALA A 77 27.16 -28.49 -31.76
N LEU A 78 27.10 -28.20 -33.07
CA LEU A 78 27.14 -26.84 -33.58
C LEU A 78 25.94 -26.02 -33.09
N ARG A 79 24.72 -26.58 -33.16
CA ARG A 79 23.51 -25.94 -32.61
C ARG A 79 23.59 -25.69 -31.11
N HIS A 80 24.23 -26.60 -30.37
CA HIS A 80 24.46 -26.43 -28.94
C HIS A 80 25.39 -25.22 -28.66
N GLU A 81 26.51 -25.10 -29.38
CA GLU A 81 27.42 -23.96 -29.25
C GLU A 81 26.78 -22.63 -29.68
N GLU A 82 25.99 -22.62 -30.75
CA GLU A 82 25.20 -21.45 -31.17
C GLU A 82 24.21 -21.03 -30.08
N ARG A 83 23.48 -21.98 -29.49
CA ARG A 83 22.56 -21.71 -28.38
C ARG A 83 23.28 -21.13 -27.17
N ARG A 84 24.43 -21.70 -26.80
CA ARG A 84 25.28 -21.20 -25.70
C ARG A 84 25.68 -19.75 -25.93
N ARG A 85 26.14 -19.42 -27.15
CA ARG A 85 26.50 -18.06 -27.55
C ARG A 85 25.31 -17.10 -27.50
N HIS A 86 24.13 -17.52 -27.95
CA HIS A 86 22.91 -16.73 -27.84
C HIS A 86 22.53 -16.45 -26.38
N LEU A 87 22.64 -17.44 -25.50
CA LEU A 87 22.40 -17.28 -24.06
C LEU A 87 23.41 -16.35 -23.40
N GLU A 88 24.70 -16.43 -23.74
CA GLU A 88 25.73 -15.51 -23.25
C GLU A 88 25.45 -14.06 -23.65
N ALA A 89 25.09 -13.83 -24.92
CA ALA A 89 24.72 -12.50 -25.40
C ALA A 89 23.46 -11.96 -24.70
N ALA A 90 22.44 -12.80 -24.53
CA ALA A 90 21.21 -12.42 -23.82
C ALA A 90 21.48 -12.08 -22.34
N ASN A 91 22.31 -12.88 -21.66
CA ASN A 91 22.72 -12.63 -20.28
C ASN A 91 23.51 -11.33 -20.12
N LEU A 92 24.37 -10.99 -21.09
CA LEU A 92 25.07 -9.72 -21.10
C LEU A 92 24.09 -8.54 -21.20
N MET A 93 23.10 -8.61 -22.10
CA MET A 93 22.08 -7.58 -22.23
C MET A 93 21.20 -7.45 -20.98
N LEU A 94 20.88 -8.56 -20.31
CA LEU A 94 20.20 -8.55 -19.01
C LEU A 94 21.05 -7.88 -17.92
N ALA A 95 22.35 -8.15 -17.91
CA ALA A 95 23.28 -7.57 -16.94
C ALA A 95 23.48 -6.06 -17.14
N THR A 96 23.47 -5.56 -18.39
CA THR A 96 23.54 -4.13 -18.68
C THR A 96 22.20 -3.40 -18.52
N GLY A 97 21.09 -4.14 -18.42
CA GLY A 97 19.75 -3.57 -18.32
C GLY A 97 19.18 -3.10 -19.66
N ASP A 98 19.78 -3.48 -20.79
CA ASP A 98 19.32 -3.11 -22.13
C ASP A 98 18.16 -4.00 -22.61
N TYR A 99 17.01 -3.91 -21.94
CA TYR A 99 15.83 -4.74 -22.23
C TYR A 99 15.32 -4.57 -23.67
N HIS A 100 15.45 -3.36 -24.24
CA HIS A 100 15.09 -3.10 -25.64
C HIS A 100 15.98 -3.87 -26.63
N GLN A 101 17.30 -3.87 -26.42
CA GLN A 101 18.23 -4.62 -27.28
C GLN A 101 18.00 -6.13 -27.15
N LEU A 102 17.71 -6.61 -25.95
CA LEU A 102 17.36 -8.01 -25.73
C LEU A 102 16.12 -8.43 -26.52
N ARG A 103 15.05 -7.62 -26.55
CA ARG A 103 13.85 -7.90 -27.36
C ARG A 103 14.17 -7.96 -28.85
N LEU A 104 14.97 -7.01 -29.37
CA LEU A 104 15.38 -7.02 -30.77
C LEU A 104 16.22 -8.25 -31.11
N PHE A 105 17.12 -8.63 -30.21
CA PHE A 105 17.96 -9.82 -30.35
C PHE A 105 17.15 -11.12 -30.36
N LEU A 106 16.21 -11.28 -29.42
CA LEU A 106 15.32 -12.45 -29.36
C LEU A 106 14.43 -12.53 -30.61
N ALA A 107 13.85 -11.41 -31.07
CA ALA A 107 13.03 -11.37 -32.28
C ALA A 107 13.84 -11.71 -33.56
N LYS A 108 15.14 -11.39 -33.58
CA LYS A 108 16.04 -11.77 -34.67
C LYS A 108 16.29 -13.28 -34.68
N ILE A 109 16.64 -13.86 -33.53
CA ILE A 109 16.87 -15.31 -33.39
C ILE A 109 15.61 -16.12 -33.75
N GLU A 110 14.43 -15.62 -33.37
CA GLU A 110 13.16 -16.24 -33.72
C GLU A 110 12.93 -16.28 -35.24
N LYS A 111 13.23 -15.17 -35.94
CA LYS A 111 13.13 -15.13 -37.41
C LYS A 111 14.12 -16.07 -38.11
N GLU A 112 15.27 -16.30 -37.50
CA GLU A 112 16.32 -17.20 -38.00
C GLU A 112 16.02 -18.68 -37.70
N GLY A 113 14.94 -18.98 -36.96
CA GLY A 113 14.53 -20.35 -36.65
C GLY A 113 15.39 -21.04 -35.59
N ALA A 114 16.23 -20.28 -34.89
CA ALA A 114 17.15 -20.78 -33.85
C ALA A 114 16.58 -20.64 -32.42
N SER A 115 15.26 -20.49 -32.27
CA SER A 115 14.59 -20.37 -30.97
C SER A 115 14.75 -21.61 -30.12
N SER A 116 15.30 -21.44 -28.92
CA SER A 116 15.30 -22.47 -27.88
C SER A 116 14.26 -22.14 -26.80
N PRO A 117 13.70 -23.15 -26.10
CA PRO A 117 12.73 -22.90 -25.03
C PRO A 117 13.31 -22.01 -23.92
N GLU A 118 14.62 -22.09 -23.66
CA GLU A 118 15.30 -21.23 -22.68
C GLU A 118 15.35 -19.76 -23.13
N LEU A 119 15.50 -19.48 -24.43
CA LEU A 119 15.47 -18.11 -24.95
C LEU A 119 14.05 -17.51 -24.90
N LEU A 120 13.02 -18.35 -25.07
CA LEU A 120 11.62 -17.93 -24.98
C LEU A 120 11.22 -17.53 -23.54
N THR A 121 11.76 -18.20 -22.52
CA THR A 121 11.51 -17.81 -21.12
C THR A 121 12.18 -16.48 -20.77
N LEU A 122 13.31 -16.14 -21.39
CA LEU A 122 13.97 -14.84 -21.17
C LEU A 122 13.11 -13.64 -21.59
N ARG A 123 12.17 -13.83 -22.53
CA ARG A 123 11.26 -12.75 -22.96
C ARG A 123 10.37 -12.26 -21.81
N SER A 124 9.72 -13.18 -21.10
CA SER A 124 8.84 -12.82 -19.98
C SER A 124 9.62 -12.24 -18.80
N VAL A 125 10.86 -12.71 -18.59
CA VAL A 125 11.77 -12.17 -17.58
C VAL A 125 12.21 -10.75 -17.94
N ALA A 126 12.55 -10.47 -19.21
CA ALA A 126 12.94 -9.14 -19.67
C ALA A 126 11.80 -8.12 -19.47
N ASP A 127 10.58 -8.49 -19.87
CA ASP A 127 9.40 -7.65 -19.69
C ASP A 127 9.14 -7.38 -18.20
N GLY A 128 9.30 -8.40 -17.34
CA GLY A 128 9.16 -8.26 -15.90
C GLY A 128 10.24 -7.37 -15.25
N LEU A 129 11.49 -7.48 -15.69
CA LEU A 129 12.59 -6.66 -15.16
C LEU A 129 12.46 -5.20 -15.58
N GLU A 130 11.99 -4.92 -16.80
CA GLU A 130 11.67 -3.56 -17.24
C GLU A 130 10.55 -2.96 -16.37
N ALA A 131 9.45 -3.70 -16.16
CA ALA A 131 8.37 -3.27 -15.27
C ALA A 131 8.85 -3.03 -13.83
N LEU A 132 9.70 -3.91 -13.31
CA LEU A 132 10.33 -3.74 -11.99
C LEU A 132 11.19 -2.48 -11.92
N SER A 133 11.98 -2.20 -12.96
CA SER A 133 12.82 -1.00 -13.01
C SER A 133 11.97 0.28 -12.99
N ALA A 134 10.86 0.29 -13.73
CA ALA A 134 9.92 1.41 -13.77
C ALA A 134 9.22 1.60 -12.41
N VAL A 135 8.86 0.52 -11.72
CA VAL A 135 8.29 0.57 -10.37
C VAL A 135 9.32 1.09 -9.36
N CYS A 136 10.55 0.62 -9.40
CA CYS A 136 11.62 1.08 -8.52
C CYS A 136 11.93 2.57 -8.68
N ALA A 137 11.82 3.11 -9.90
CA ALA A 137 12.04 4.52 -10.20
C ALA A 137 10.99 5.47 -9.58
N ARG A 138 9.80 4.96 -9.22
CA ARG A 138 8.70 5.77 -8.63
C ARG A 138 8.84 5.98 -7.11
N ARG A 139 9.86 5.40 -6.46
CA ARG A 139 10.09 5.55 -5.01
C ARG A 139 10.67 6.94 -4.68
N PRO A 140 10.35 7.54 -3.52
CA PRO A 140 9.47 7.05 -2.45
C PRO A 140 7.97 7.21 -2.75
N TRP A 141 7.14 6.36 -2.16
CA TRP A 141 5.69 6.36 -2.36
C TRP A 141 5.00 7.45 -1.54
N GLU A 142 4.09 8.21 -2.15
CA GLU A 142 3.31 9.25 -1.46
C GLU A 142 1.98 8.71 -0.93
N THR A 143 1.28 7.88 -1.74
CA THR A 143 -0.05 7.36 -1.39
C THR A 143 -0.15 5.84 -1.53
N SER A 144 -1.14 5.25 -0.85
CA SER A 144 -1.47 3.84 -0.98
C SER A 144 -1.87 3.45 -2.41
N ALA A 145 -2.54 4.36 -3.14
CA ALA A 145 -2.94 4.16 -4.53
C ALA A 145 -1.74 4.00 -5.48
N ASP A 146 -0.63 4.71 -5.22
CA ASP A 146 0.59 4.59 -6.03
C ASP A 146 1.21 3.19 -5.89
N VAL A 147 1.19 2.64 -4.67
CA VAL A 147 1.71 1.30 -4.39
C VAL A 147 0.79 0.21 -4.93
N GLU A 148 -0.53 0.40 -4.84
CA GLU A 148 -1.52 -0.49 -5.46
C GLU A 148 -1.31 -0.59 -6.97
N LYS A 149 -1.21 0.56 -7.64
CA LYS A 149 -0.91 0.62 -9.06
C LYS A 149 0.42 -0.06 -9.41
N ALA A 150 1.45 0.14 -8.59
CA ALA A 150 2.73 -0.53 -8.78
C ALA A 150 2.64 -2.06 -8.61
N LEU A 151 1.77 -2.57 -7.73
CA LEU A 151 1.52 -4.00 -7.59
C LEU A 151 0.70 -4.56 -8.76
N GLU A 152 -0.29 -3.82 -9.25
CA GLU A 152 -1.06 -4.15 -10.46
C GLU A 152 -0.16 -4.20 -11.70
N ASP A 153 0.73 -3.22 -11.88
CA ASP A 153 1.71 -3.17 -12.97
C ASP A 153 2.64 -4.41 -12.95
N LEU A 154 2.91 -5.00 -11.77
CA LEU A 154 3.79 -6.17 -11.60
C LEU A 154 3.06 -7.52 -11.64
N GLU A 155 1.74 -7.55 -11.46
CA GLU A 155 0.94 -8.78 -11.46
C GLU A 155 1.16 -9.66 -12.69
N PRO A 156 1.11 -9.16 -13.95
CA PRO A 156 1.27 -9.99 -15.14
C PRO A 156 2.66 -10.62 -15.26
N HIS A 157 3.67 -10.05 -14.59
CA HIS A 157 5.05 -10.52 -14.63
C HIS A 157 5.43 -11.38 -13.41
N GLY A 158 4.50 -11.57 -12.47
CA GLY A 158 4.77 -12.24 -11.20
C GLY A 158 5.28 -13.67 -11.34
N ALA A 159 4.79 -14.44 -12.33
CA ALA A 159 5.20 -15.83 -12.57
C ALA A 159 6.60 -15.95 -13.16
N ALA A 160 7.06 -14.96 -13.93
CA ALA A 160 8.40 -14.97 -14.52
C ALA A 160 9.47 -14.57 -13.50
N LEU A 161 9.12 -13.72 -12.53
CA LEU A 161 10.04 -13.20 -11.52
C LEU A 161 10.02 -14.00 -10.21
N SER A 162 9.05 -14.89 -10.01
CA SER A 162 8.84 -15.63 -8.76
C SER A 162 9.98 -16.56 -8.37
N ASP A 163 10.83 -16.96 -9.32
CA ASP A 163 11.98 -17.83 -9.04
C ASP A 163 13.06 -17.12 -8.21
N SER A 164 13.05 -15.78 -8.17
CA SER A 164 13.99 -14.98 -7.39
C SER A 164 13.48 -14.74 -5.97
N SER A 165 14.21 -15.22 -4.97
CA SER A 165 13.92 -14.95 -3.55
C SER A 165 13.94 -13.44 -3.23
N ARG A 166 14.80 -12.66 -3.91
CA ARG A 166 14.85 -11.20 -3.76
C ARG A 166 13.58 -10.53 -4.25
N PHE A 167 13.00 -11.01 -5.34
CA PHE A 167 11.74 -10.47 -5.86
C PHE A 167 10.58 -10.78 -4.92
N GLN A 168 10.52 -12.01 -4.39
CA GLN A 168 9.51 -12.38 -3.39
C GLN A 168 9.57 -11.49 -2.15
N GLU A 169 10.78 -11.21 -1.64
CA GLU A 169 10.97 -10.35 -0.48
C GLU A 169 10.60 -8.88 -0.79
N PHE A 170 11.01 -8.37 -1.95
CA PHE A 170 10.60 -7.05 -2.43
C PHE A 170 9.08 -6.90 -2.51
N ARG A 171 8.38 -7.92 -3.04
CA ARG A 171 6.91 -7.92 -3.13
C ARG A 171 6.25 -7.93 -1.75
N ARG A 172 6.78 -8.71 -0.80
CA ARG A 172 6.30 -8.69 0.60
C ARG A 172 6.50 -7.32 1.24
N GLN A 173 7.66 -6.69 1.01
CA GLN A 173 7.93 -5.36 1.53
C GLN A 173 6.95 -4.33 0.95
N LEU A 174 6.67 -4.36 -0.36
CA LEU A 174 5.68 -3.49 -0.98
C LEU A 174 4.28 -3.67 -0.39
N GLN A 175 3.87 -4.92 -0.10
CA GLN A 175 2.59 -5.20 0.55
C GLN A 175 2.54 -4.69 1.99
N ALA A 176 3.64 -4.79 2.73
CA ALA A 176 3.76 -4.23 4.07
C ALA A 176 3.70 -2.69 4.04
N ASP A 177 4.43 -2.06 3.12
CA ASP A 177 4.43 -0.61 2.93
C ASP A 177 3.02 -0.10 2.58
N LEU A 178 2.29 -0.81 1.71
CA LEU A 178 0.90 -0.52 1.37
C LEU A 178 -0.01 -0.54 2.59
N ALA A 179 0.13 -1.55 3.47
CA ALA A 179 -0.68 -1.64 4.68
C ALA A 179 -0.42 -0.44 5.62
N VAL A 180 0.85 -0.06 5.79
CA VAL A 180 1.25 1.10 6.60
C VAL A 180 0.70 2.41 6.02
N LEU A 181 0.78 2.60 4.70
CA LEU A 181 0.25 3.80 4.04
C LEU A 181 -1.28 3.87 4.15
N ARG A 182 -1.99 2.77 3.93
CA ARG A 182 -3.46 2.72 4.09
C ARG A 182 -3.88 3.05 5.52
N GLU A 183 -3.17 2.51 6.51
CA GLU A 183 -3.43 2.83 7.92
C GLU A 183 -3.20 4.32 8.20
N ARG A 184 -2.08 4.88 7.73
CA ARG A 184 -1.78 6.31 7.89
C ARG A 184 -2.83 7.21 7.23
N GLU A 185 -3.26 6.89 6.02
CA GLU A 185 -4.31 7.62 5.32
C GLU A 185 -5.66 7.52 6.03
N LEU A 186 -6.00 6.34 6.55
CA LEU A 186 -7.21 6.15 7.35
C LEU A 186 -7.18 7.01 8.62
N GLN A 187 -6.06 7.01 9.35
CA GLN A 187 -5.90 7.86 10.53
C GLN A 187 -6.00 9.35 10.19
N ALA A 188 -5.39 9.79 9.09
CA ALA A 188 -5.52 11.17 8.62
C ALA A 188 -6.98 11.55 8.29
N LYS A 189 -7.75 10.65 7.66
CA LYS A 189 -9.18 10.85 7.40
C LYS A 189 -10.00 10.93 8.69
N ILE A 190 -9.73 10.06 9.66
CA ILE A 190 -10.38 10.06 10.98
C ILE A 190 -10.08 11.38 11.71
N ALA A 191 -8.81 11.80 11.77
CA ALA A 191 -8.40 13.02 12.45
C ALA A 191 -9.02 14.27 11.80
N ALA A 192 -9.08 14.34 10.46
CA ALA A 192 -9.72 15.43 9.75
C ALA A 192 -11.22 15.50 10.02
N ALA A 193 -11.92 14.35 9.95
CA ALA A 193 -13.34 14.28 10.24
C ALA A 193 -13.66 14.61 11.70
N LEU A 194 -12.81 14.20 12.64
CA LEU A 194 -12.95 14.53 14.06
C LEU A 194 -12.73 16.03 14.32
N THR A 195 -11.79 16.64 13.61
CA THR A 195 -11.55 18.10 13.70
C THR A 195 -12.75 18.88 13.17
N ALA A 196 -13.34 18.44 12.04
CA ALA A 196 -14.56 19.05 11.51
C ALA A 196 -15.74 18.91 12.48
N LEU A 197 -15.89 17.75 13.12
CA LEU A 197 -16.89 17.54 14.17
C LEU A 197 -16.66 18.40 15.41
N ASP A 198 -15.42 18.58 15.85
CA ASP A 198 -15.06 19.48 16.97
C ASP A 198 -15.47 20.92 16.67
N GLU A 199 -15.21 21.40 15.46
CA GLU A 199 -15.64 22.73 15.02
C GLU A 199 -17.18 22.84 14.93
N ALA A 200 -17.86 21.86 14.31
CA ALA A 200 -19.31 21.87 14.17
C ALA A 200 -20.06 21.75 15.51
N ALA A 201 -19.57 20.91 16.43
CA ALA A 201 -20.12 20.75 17.77
C ALA A 201 -19.88 21.99 18.64
N PHE A 202 -18.74 22.67 18.45
CA PHE A 202 -18.48 23.93 19.13
C PHE A 202 -19.41 25.05 18.67
N VAL A 203 -19.64 25.21 17.36
CA VAL A 203 -20.49 26.27 16.79
C VAL A 203 -21.99 25.97 16.95
N GLU A 204 -22.35 24.75 17.37
CA GLU A 204 -23.73 24.27 17.50
C GLU A 204 -24.46 24.24 16.15
N ASP A 205 -23.76 23.78 15.10
CA ASP A 205 -24.35 23.59 13.78
C ASP A 205 -25.53 22.59 13.85
N ARG A 206 -26.62 22.89 13.16
CA ARG A 206 -27.82 22.03 13.11
C ARG A 206 -27.52 20.66 12.52
N ALA A 207 -26.55 20.57 11.60
CA ALA A 207 -26.16 19.32 10.95
C ALA A 207 -25.19 18.46 11.78
N VAL A 208 -24.73 18.92 12.96
CA VAL A 208 -23.70 18.22 13.73
C VAL A 208 -24.09 16.79 14.12
N PHE A 209 -25.37 16.55 14.41
CA PHE A 209 -25.86 15.21 14.76
C PHE A 209 -25.83 14.26 13.57
N GLU A 210 -26.22 14.74 12.38
CA GLU A 210 -26.12 13.95 11.14
C GLU A 210 -24.65 13.65 10.79
N GLN A 211 -23.76 14.64 10.98
CA GLN A 211 -22.31 14.46 10.79
C GLN A 211 -21.74 13.44 11.78
N ALA A 212 -22.16 13.46 13.05
CA ALA A 212 -21.72 12.50 14.06
C ALA A 212 -22.21 11.08 13.74
N GLU A 213 -23.45 10.91 13.27
CA GLU A 213 -23.96 9.63 12.80
C GLU A 213 -23.22 9.13 11.54
N ALA A 214 -22.92 10.02 10.60
CA ALA A 214 -22.14 9.68 9.41
C ALA A 214 -20.71 9.24 9.80
N PHE A 215 -20.09 9.92 10.76
CA PHE A 215 -18.80 9.53 11.31
C PHE A 215 -18.86 8.14 11.94
N CYS A 216 -19.88 7.84 12.75
CA CYS A 216 -20.01 6.55 13.41
C CYS A 216 -20.24 5.40 12.39
N ARG A 217 -20.96 5.68 11.30
CA ARG A 217 -21.14 4.73 10.18
C ARG A 217 -19.84 4.46 9.42
N ASN A 218 -19.06 5.51 9.16
CA ASN A 218 -17.82 5.40 8.39
C ASN A 218 -16.63 4.89 9.21
N PHE A 219 -16.60 5.17 10.52
CA PHE A 219 -15.48 4.86 11.41
C PHE A 219 -15.95 4.22 12.73
N PRO A 220 -16.57 3.02 12.71
CA PRO A 220 -17.15 2.42 13.91
C PRO A 220 -16.10 2.06 14.98
N GLN A 221 -14.87 1.73 14.56
CA GLN A 221 -13.74 1.44 15.45
C GLN A 221 -13.15 2.68 16.15
N ALA A 222 -13.43 3.90 15.69
CA ALA A 222 -12.84 5.12 16.25
C ALA A 222 -13.38 5.43 17.67
N MET A 223 -12.54 6.05 18.51
CA MET A 223 -12.91 6.38 19.90
C MET A 223 -14.14 7.28 20.00
N PHE A 224 -14.36 8.18 19.04
CA PHE A 224 -15.56 9.02 19.02
C PHE A 224 -16.83 8.18 18.95
N SER A 225 -16.88 7.15 18.10
CA SER A 225 -18.04 6.27 17.94
C SER A 225 -18.40 5.54 19.24
N LYS A 226 -17.38 5.07 19.98
CA LYS A 226 -17.57 4.47 21.31
C LYS A 226 -18.09 5.50 22.33
N CYS A 227 -17.46 6.67 22.38
CA CYS A 227 -17.87 7.75 23.30
C CYS A 227 -19.29 8.21 23.00
N TRP A 228 -19.65 8.37 21.73
CA TRP A 228 -20.98 8.80 21.29
C TRP A 228 -22.10 7.87 21.80
N GLN A 229 -21.86 6.55 21.79
CA GLN A 229 -22.83 5.55 22.22
C GLN A 229 -22.89 5.39 23.75
N GLU A 230 -21.74 5.32 24.41
CA GLU A 230 -21.67 4.94 25.82
C GLU A 230 -21.83 6.13 26.77
N LEU A 231 -21.29 7.30 26.41
CA LEU A 231 -21.20 8.47 27.31
C LEU A 231 -22.56 8.95 27.86
N PRO A 232 -23.67 9.01 27.09
CA PRO A 232 -24.98 9.39 27.62
C PRO A 232 -25.57 8.42 28.64
N THR A 233 -25.07 7.19 28.71
CA THR A 233 -25.56 6.15 29.64
C THR A 233 -24.76 6.11 30.95
N LEU A 234 -23.62 6.79 31.00
CA LEU A 234 -22.76 6.79 32.17
C LEU A 234 -23.33 7.64 33.30
N THR A 235 -23.28 7.10 34.52
CA THR A 235 -23.77 7.78 35.73
C THR A 235 -22.67 8.05 36.75
N THR A 236 -21.47 7.49 36.60
CA THR A 236 -20.38 7.59 37.58
C THR A 236 -19.06 8.03 36.97
N ALA A 237 -18.24 8.74 37.76
CA ALA A 237 -16.89 9.17 37.37
C ALA A 237 -15.95 7.99 37.08
N ALA A 238 -16.09 6.87 37.81
CA ALA A 238 -15.29 5.68 37.61
C ALA A 238 -15.52 5.04 36.23
N ALA A 239 -16.78 5.00 35.77
CA ALA A 239 -17.12 4.48 34.46
C ALA A 239 -16.54 5.35 33.33
N LEU A 240 -16.55 6.68 33.49
CA LEU A 240 -15.92 7.61 32.55
C LEU A 240 -14.40 7.39 32.45
N ARG A 241 -13.71 7.20 33.58
CA ARG A 241 -12.26 6.91 33.59
C ARG A 241 -11.94 5.60 32.87
N LYS A 242 -12.79 4.59 33.02
CA LYS A 242 -12.64 3.31 32.32
C LYS A 242 -12.78 3.49 30.80
N LEU A 243 -13.77 4.27 30.36
CA LEU A 243 -13.96 4.61 28.94
C LEU A 243 -12.76 5.38 28.37
N ALA A 244 -12.30 6.42 29.09
CA ALA A 244 -11.13 7.21 28.68
C ALA A 244 -9.83 6.40 28.65
N GLY A 245 -9.70 5.40 29.52
CA GLY A 245 -8.56 4.48 29.57
C GLY A 245 -8.60 3.34 28.53
N SER A 246 -9.69 3.19 27.78
CA SER A 246 -9.86 2.10 26.79
C SER A 246 -9.18 2.38 25.43
N SER A 247 -8.38 3.45 25.32
CA SER A 247 -7.73 3.95 24.10
C SER A 247 -6.54 3.12 23.60
N ALA A 248 -6.60 1.79 23.70
CA ALA A 248 -5.53 0.91 23.22
C ALA A 248 -5.25 1.16 21.72
N GLY A 249 -4.01 1.58 21.41
CA GLY A 249 -3.53 1.80 20.04
C GLY A 249 -3.83 3.17 19.41
N MET A 250 -4.51 4.10 20.11
CA MET A 250 -4.84 5.43 19.58
C MET A 250 -3.91 6.52 20.16
N ALA A 251 -3.68 7.59 19.42
CA ALA A 251 -3.02 8.78 19.95
C ALA A 251 -3.87 9.38 21.10
N VAL A 252 -3.25 9.62 22.26
CA VAL A 252 -3.94 10.13 23.46
C VAL A 252 -4.69 11.43 23.17
N ALA A 253 -4.13 12.31 22.34
CA ALA A 253 -4.73 13.59 21.96
C ALA A 253 -6.04 13.42 21.16
N GLU A 254 -6.10 12.47 20.24
CA GLU A 254 -7.29 12.18 19.43
C GLU A 254 -8.39 11.55 20.29
N SER A 255 -8.01 10.65 21.21
CA SER A 255 -8.94 10.07 22.17
C SER A 255 -9.57 11.13 23.08
N ARG A 256 -8.80 12.12 23.51
CA ARG A 256 -9.30 13.23 24.35
C ARG A 256 -10.19 14.18 23.57
N THR A 257 -9.84 14.46 22.31
CA THR A 257 -10.67 15.27 21.41
C THR A 257 -12.01 14.58 21.16
N ALA A 258 -12.00 13.29 20.83
CA ALA A 258 -13.21 12.48 20.66
C ALA A 258 -14.13 12.52 21.90
N LEU A 259 -13.55 12.37 23.09
CA LEU A 259 -14.28 12.45 24.34
C LEU A 259 -14.86 13.86 24.58
N ALA A 260 -14.12 14.91 24.25
CA ALA A 260 -14.57 16.29 24.37
C ALA A 260 -15.73 16.61 23.43
N VAL A 261 -15.66 16.21 22.16
CA VAL A 261 -16.74 16.44 21.18
C VAL A 261 -18.01 15.73 21.62
N ALA A 262 -17.94 14.43 21.94
CA ALA A 262 -19.09 13.67 22.43
C ALA A 262 -19.66 14.28 23.73
N GLY A 263 -18.77 14.73 24.62
CA GLY A 263 -19.11 15.40 25.87
C GLY A 263 -19.89 16.70 25.69
N VAL A 264 -19.48 17.56 24.75
CA VAL A 264 -20.20 18.81 24.43
C VAL A 264 -21.58 18.50 23.86
N MET A 265 -21.65 17.59 22.89
CA MET A 265 -22.90 17.25 22.21
C MET A 265 -23.93 16.58 23.14
N ALA A 266 -23.48 15.80 24.13
CA ALA A 266 -24.35 15.14 25.09
C ALA A 266 -24.48 15.89 26.43
N TRP A 267 -23.89 17.07 26.58
CA TRP A 267 -23.63 17.72 27.87
C TRP A 267 -24.85 17.78 28.81
N GLU A 268 -25.99 18.24 28.30
CA GLU A 268 -27.24 18.40 29.07
C GLU A 268 -27.84 17.07 29.54
N ARG A 269 -27.45 15.95 28.93
CA ARG A 269 -27.91 14.60 29.28
C ARG A 269 -26.97 13.89 30.25
N LEU A 270 -25.79 14.45 30.52
CA LEU A 270 -24.80 13.81 31.38
C LEU A 270 -25.15 13.97 32.85
N ALA A 271 -24.88 12.93 33.63
CA ALA A 271 -24.98 13.00 35.08
C ALA A 271 -23.94 14.02 35.65
N PRO A 272 -24.27 14.80 36.69
CA PRO A 272 -23.34 15.74 37.33
C PRO A 272 -21.95 15.17 37.70
N PRO A 273 -21.81 13.94 38.25
CA PRO A 273 -20.50 13.38 38.53
C PRO A 273 -19.69 13.09 37.26
N VAL A 274 -20.34 12.80 36.13
CA VAL A 274 -19.68 12.58 34.84
C VAL A 274 -19.24 13.91 34.24
N GLN A 275 -20.07 14.96 34.32
CA GLN A 275 -19.69 16.32 33.89
C GLN A 275 -18.45 16.83 34.64
N ALA A 276 -18.44 16.68 35.97
CA ALA A 276 -17.32 17.12 36.81
C ALA A 276 -16.01 16.39 36.49
N GLU A 277 -16.09 15.07 36.28
CA GLU A 277 -14.92 14.26 35.93
C GLU A 277 -14.44 14.54 34.51
N LEU A 278 -15.35 14.68 33.54
CA LEU A 278 -15.02 15.01 32.15
C LEU A 278 -14.21 16.31 32.10
N ALA A 279 -14.67 17.34 32.78
CA ALA A 279 -14.00 18.63 32.78
C ALA A 279 -12.68 18.62 33.60
N LYS A 280 -12.58 17.77 34.63
CA LYS A 280 -11.29 17.46 35.29
C LYS A 280 -10.28 16.80 34.33
N ILE A 281 -10.71 15.85 33.50
CA ILE A 281 -9.84 15.21 32.50
C ILE A 281 -9.41 16.27 31.46
N MET A 282 -10.34 17.13 31.03
CA MET A 282 -10.07 18.18 30.05
C MET A 282 -9.12 19.27 30.56
N SER A 283 -9.10 19.59 31.86
CA SER A 283 -8.20 20.61 32.42
C SER A 283 -6.75 20.17 32.62
N GLN A 284 -6.43 18.88 32.45
CA GLN A 284 -5.09 18.32 32.68
C GLN A 284 -4.06 18.57 31.56
N GLU A 285 -4.44 19.09 30.39
CA GLU A 285 -3.46 19.56 29.39
C GLU A 285 -3.72 21.02 29.07
N SER A 286 -2.65 21.82 29.18
CA SER A 286 -2.64 23.27 29.01
C SER A 286 -2.73 23.71 27.54
N GLU A 287 -2.29 22.88 26.59
CA GLU A 287 -2.17 23.27 25.18
C GLU A 287 -2.92 22.32 24.25
N SER A 288 -4.26 22.33 24.32
CA SER A 288 -5.09 21.58 23.38
C SER A 288 -5.59 22.46 22.23
N PRO A 289 -5.55 21.96 20.97
CA PRO A 289 -6.15 22.64 19.82
C PRO A 289 -7.68 22.45 19.72
N SER A 290 -8.28 21.51 20.48
CA SER A 290 -9.72 21.24 20.45
C SER A 290 -10.54 22.38 21.07
N LEU A 291 -11.57 22.79 20.34
CA LEU A 291 -12.53 23.82 20.75
C LEU A 291 -13.52 23.28 21.79
N CYS A 292 -14.08 22.09 21.56
CA CYS A 292 -15.03 21.46 22.48
C CYS A 292 -14.40 21.25 23.87
N ARG A 293 -13.11 20.94 23.90
CA ARG A 293 -12.38 20.82 25.16
C ARG A 293 -12.30 22.12 25.94
N ARG A 294 -11.84 23.20 25.29
CA ARG A 294 -11.75 24.53 25.92
C ARG A 294 -13.12 24.99 26.40
N TRP A 295 -14.16 24.66 25.64
CA TRP A 295 -15.54 24.93 26.00
C TRP A 295 -16.00 24.19 27.26
N ILE A 296 -15.69 22.89 27.40
CA ILE A 296 -16.00 22.11 28.60
C ILE A 296 -15.33 22.70 29.85
N VAL A 297 -14.05 23.11 29.74
CA VAL A 297 -13.31 23.69 30.87
C VAL A 297 -13.95 25.02 31.30
N ALA A 298 -14.23 25.92 30.35
CA ALA A 298 -14.89 27.20 30.64
C ALA A 298 -16.30 27.01 31.23
N ARG A 299 -17.04 25.99 30.79
CA ARG A 299 -18.35 25.62 31.35
C ARG A 299 -18.28 25.11 32.78
N GLN A 300 -17.20 24.43 33.19
CA GLN A 300 -17.06 23.87 34.54
C GLN A 300 -16.68 24.95 35.56
N THR A 301 -15.70 25.79 35.24
CA THR A 301 -15.31 26.91 36.10
C THR A 301 -16.42 27.96 36.16
N ASP A 302 -17.19 28.06 35.07
CA ASP A 302 -18.26 29.02 34.86
C ASP A 302 -17.80 30.46 35.21
N ASN A 303 -16.54 30.78 34.89
CA ASN A 303 -15.93 32.06 35.18
C ASN A 303 -15.94 32.97 33.94
N MET A 304 -16.19 34.25 34.15
CA MET A 304 -16.19 35.26 33.07
C MET A 304 -14.84 35.33 32.36
N ALA A 305 -13.74 35.28 33.11
CA ALA A 305 -12.39 35.37 32.55
C ALA A 305 -12.11 34.25 31.54
N ASP A 306 -12.59 33.03 31.82
CA ASP A 306 -12.35 31.86 30.97
C ASP A 306 -13.18 31.92 29.67
N TYR A 307 -14.39 32.50 29.72
CA TYR A 307 -15.18 32.78 28.52
C TYR A 307 -14.58 33.90 27.67
N GLU A 308 -14.05 34.96 28.30
CA GLU A 308 -13.35 36.06 27.60
C GLU A 308 -12.07 35.55 26.93
N GLU A 309 -11.28 34.73 27.62
CA GLU A 309 -10.08 34.10 27.07
C GLU A 309 -10.41 33.23 25.85
N LEU A 310 -11.46 32.41 25.93
CA LEU A 310 -11.90 31.58 24.81
C LEU A 310 -12.34 32.41 23.61
N LEU A 311 -13.09 33.50 23.81
CA LEU A 311 -13.50 34.42 22.74
C LEU A 311 -12.31 35.14 22.09
N VAL A 312 -11.35 35.61 22.89
CA VAL A 312 -10.12 36.25 22.39
C VAL A 312 -9.31 35.24 21.58
N TRP A 313 -9.15 34.02 22.09
CA TRP A 313 -8.44 32.96 21.40
C TRP A 313 -9.10 32.60 20.07
N LEU A 314 -10.42 32.43 20.04
CA LEU A 314 -11.19 32.13 18.81
C LEU A 314 -10.99 33.20 17.75
N ARG A 315 -11.11 34.49 18.12
CA ARG A 315 -10.88 35.59 17.19
C ARG A 315 -9.44 35.62 16.66
N ALA A 316 -8.46 35.26 17.49
CA ALA A 316 -7.05 35.28 17.12
C ALA A 316 -6.63 34.08 16.25
N LYS A 317 -7.17 32.89 16.53
CA LYS A 317 -6.71 31.63 15.91
C LYS A 317 -7.66 31.06 14.87
N ARG A 318 -8.96 31.34 14.96
CA ARG A 318 -10.03 30.83 14.09
C ARG A 318 -11.10 31.90 13.81
N PRO A 319 -10.73 33.06 13.22
CA PRO A 319 -11.66 34.17 12.98
C PRO A 319 -12.85 33.82 12.07
N GLN A 320 -12.73 32.77 11.26
CA GLN A 320 -13.79 32.26 10.40
C GLN A 320 -14.92 31.56 11.15
N LEU A 321 -14.68 31.08 12.38
CA LEU A 321 -15.69 30.43 13.21
C LEU A 321 -16.41 31.49 14.04
N GLY A 322 -17.74 31.56 13.91
CA GLY A 322 -18.57 32.41 14.76
C GLY A 322 -18.55 31.93 16.23
N PRO A 323 -18.76 32.82 17.21
CA PRO A 323 -18.88 32.41 18.59
C PRO A 323 -20.18 31.59 18.80
N PRO A 324 -20.16 30.52 19.62
CA PRO A 324 -21.34 29.70 19.86
C PRO A 324 -22.46 30.53 20.48
N PRO A 325 -23.72 30.35 20.06
CA PRO A 325 -24.86 31.05 20.65
C PRO A 325 -24.94 30.85 22.18
N THR A 326 -24.72 29.64 22.69
CA THR A 326 -24.74 29.38 24.14
C THR A 326 -23.57 30.01 24.88
N LEU A 327 -22.39 30.10 24.25
CA LEU A 327 -21.24 30.80 24.80
C LEU A 327 -21.53 32.29 24.94
N VAL A 328 -22.07 32.91 23.89
CA VAL A 328 -22.44 34.32 23.92
C VAL A 328 -23.54 34.55 24.96
N ALA A 329 -24.56 33.69 25.00
CA ALA A 329 -25.64 33.81 25.97
C ALA A 329 -25.14 33.71 27.43
N ARG A 330 -24.21 32.80 27.74
CA ARG A 330 -23.62 32.67 29.08
C ARG A 330 -22.69 33.82 29.45
N TYR A 331 -21.88 34.29 28.50
CA TYR A 331 -21.04 35.47 28.71
C TYR A 331 -21.90 36.71 29.01
N VAL A 332 -22.93 36.93 28.19
CA VAL A 332 -23.86 38.05 28.32
C VAL A 332 -24.69 37.95 29.60
N SER A 333 -25.16 36.76 29.98
CA SER A 333 -25.97 36.61 31.19
C SER A 333 -25.19 36.92 32.46
N LYS A 334 -23.89 36.64 32.50
CA LYS A 334 -23.03 36.99 33.64
C LYS A 334 -22.62 38.46 33.68
N ASP A 335 -22.54 39.14 32.54
CA ASP A 335 -22.11 40.55 32.45
C ASP A 335 -23.30 41.54 32.54
N LEU A 336 -24.47 41.16 32.03
CA LEU A 336 -25.66 42.03 32.02
C LEU A 336 -26.56 41.88 33.26
N VAL A 337 -26.58 40.71 33.92
CA VAL A 337 -27.47 40.45 35.06
C VAL A 337 -26.62 39.84 36.18
N SER A 338 -26.46 40.56 37.29
CA SER A 338 -25.78 39.98 38.44
C SER A 338 -26.65 38.86 39.02
N SER A 339 -26.05 37.75 39.45
CA SER A 339 -26.76 36.60 40.05
C SER A 339 -27.62 37.00 41.27
N GLN A 340 -27.38 38.16 41.89
CA GLN A 340 -28.20 38.69 42.98
C GLN A 340 -29.52 39.32 42.51
N GLU A 341 -29.64 39.74 41.25
CA GLU A 341 -30.85 40.35 40.68
C GLU A 341 -31.87 39.30 40.20
N GLN A 342 -31.46 38.04 39.99
CA GLN A 342 -32.34 36.98 39.49
C GLN A 342 -33.27 36.37 40.57
N LEU A 343 -32.95 36.52 41.86
CA LEU A 343 -33.79 36.03 42.96
C LEU A 343 -34.98 36.95 43.29
N ALA A 344 -35.10 38.11 42.63
CA ALA A 344 -36.13 39.11 42.89
C ALA A 344 -37.06 39.36 41.69
N TRP A 345 -37.42 38.32 40.92
CA TRP A 345 -38.39 38.44 39.82
C TRP A 345 -39.84 38.67 40.26
N CYS A 346 -40.08 38.72 41.57
CA CYS A 346 -41.23 39.39 42.13
C CYS A 346 -40.76 40.41 43.18
N TRP A 347 -40.90 41.70 42.83
CA TRP A 347 -41.22 42.79 43.75
C TRP A 347 -40.14 43.71 44.34
N GLN A 348 -38.89 43.79 43.85
CA GLN A 348 -38.08 44.99 44.11
C GLN A 348 -37.25 45.43 42.91
N SER A 349 -37.52 46.64 42.43
CA SER A 349 -36.60 47.41 41.59
C SER A 349 -35.27 47.64 42.32
N PRO A 350 -34.16 47.84 41.57
CA PRO A 350 -34.17 48.15 40.15
C PRO A 350 -33.93 46.90 39.30
N CYS A 351 -34.89 46.60 38.42
CA CYS A 351 -34.51 46.00 37.15
C CYS A 351 -33.49 46.95 36.51
N PRO A 352 -32.35 46.46 35.98
CA PRO A 352 -31.42 47.34 35.29
C PRO A 352 -32.20 48.09 34.22
N GLY A 353 -32.20 49.42 34.30
CA GLY A 353 -32.93 50.25 33.37
C GLY A 353 -32.46 49.93 31.95
N VAL A 354 -33.34 50.01 30.96
CA VAL A 354 -33.00 49.76 29.55
C VAL A 354 -31.72 50.54 29.14
N THR A 355 -31.53 51.75 29.68
CA THR A 355 -30.33 52.59 29.55
C THR A 355 -29.06 51.99 30.17
N GLU A 356 -29.17 51.31 31.32
CA GLU A 356 -28.05 50.65 31.99
C GLU A 356 -27.63 49.41 31.21
N LEU A 357 -28.58 48.60 30.72
CA LEU A 357 -28.32 47.50 29.79
C LEU A 357 -27.63 47.99 28.51
N PHE A 358 -28.11 49.09 27.92
CA PHE A 358 -27.46 49.69 26.75
C PHE A 358 -26.06 50.22 27.06
N SER A 359 -25.84 50.79 28.25
CA SER A 359 -24.51 51.26 28.67
C SER A 359 -23.52 50.11 28.87
N ARG A 360 -23.95 48.99 29.47
CA ARG A 360 -23.14 47.77 29.63
C ARG A 360 -22.86 47.10 28.29
N LEU A 361 -23.86 46.98 27.41
CA LEU A 361 -23.66 46.52 26.03
C LEU A 361 -22.67 47.39 25.26
N GLN A 362 -22.71 48.72 25.45
CA GLN A 362 -21.76 49.65 24.85
C GLN A 362 -20.35 49.46 25.43
N GLN A 363 -20.21 49.26 26.74
CA GLN A 363 -18.94 48.94 27.39
C GLN A 363 -18.35 47.63 26.86
N ILE A 364 -19.14 46.55 26.78
CA ILE A 364 -18.74 45.26 26.19
C ILE A 364 -18.27 45.44 24.75
N ARG A 365 -19.01 46.22 23.95
CA ARG A 365 -18.64 46.53 22.57
C ARG A 365 -17.33 47.31 22.48
N THR A 366 -17.07 48.25 23.39
CA THR A 366 -15.82 49.03 23.40
C THR A 366 -14.61 48.24 23.89
N LYS A 367 -14.80 47.35 24.88
CA LYS A 367 -13.77 46.46 25.43
C LYS A 367 -13.34 45.38 24.42
N ASN A 368 -14.31 44.87 23.66
CA ASN A 368 -14.09 43.84 22.63
C ASN A 368 -13.64 44.37 21.26
N ASN A 369 -13.53 45.69 21.07
CA ASN A 369 -13.14 46.29 19.80
C ASN A 369 -11.64 46.68 19.81
N PRO A 370 -10.76 45.97 19.10
CA PRO A 370 -9.31 46.19 19.12
C PRO A 370 -8.87 47.55 18.54
N ASN A 371 -9.77 48.26 17.86
CA ASN A 371 -9.50 49.60 17.33
C ASN A 371 -9.82 50.73 18.31
N SER A 372 -10.46 50.47 19.47
CA SER A 372 -10.84 51.55 20.41
C SER A 372 -9.65 52.08 21.22
N THR A 373 -8.56 51.32 21.32
CA THR A 373 -7.30 51.74 21.96
C THR A 373 -6.38 52.54 21.04
N ARG A 374 -6.70 52.68 19.75
CA ARG A 374 -5.83 53.36 18.78
C ARG A 374 -6.07 54.88 18.63
N ASN A 375 -7.16 55.41 19.21
CA ASN A 375 -7.53 56.83 19.12
C ASN A 375 -7.35 57.63 20.44
N LYS A 376 -6.38 57.24 21.27
CA LYS A 376 -5.88 58.11 22.35
C LYS A 376 -4.39 58.34 22.18
N ARG A 377 -4.04 59.21 21.23
CA ARG A 377 -2.82 60.02 21.26
C ARG A 377 -3.20 61.46 20.99
#